data_AF-A0A8H5ZT79-F1
#
_entry.id   AF-A0A8H5ZT79-F1
#
_cell.length_a   1.000
_cell.length_b   1.000
_cell.length_c   1.000
_cell.angle_alpha   90.00
_cell.angle_beta   90.00
_cell.angle_gamma   90.00
#
_symmetry.space_group_name_H-M   'P 1'
#
loop_
_entity.id
_entity.type
_entity.pdbx_description
1 polymer ?
#
loop_
_entity_poly.entity_id
_entity_poly.type
_entity_poly.pdbx_seq_one_letter_code
_entity_poly.pdbx_strand_id
1 'polypeptide(L)'
;MAMEDGFSLATCLQIGGKHGIPLATRVHNKLRFERVACAQKMGFKNRQKFHNSDSTRVEKNPDRIGNFTGQWLLRHDPVQYAYDNFQACADHLLHSTEFKNSNFVPRHTFKQWTVTEFLEAQEQGKEIEDDGDWS
;
A
#
# COMPACT_ATOMS: atom_id res chain seq x y z
N MET A 1 0.76 -8.96 1.41
CA MET A 1 1.85 -8.18 0.78
C MET A 1 2.96 -9.06 0.23
N ALA A 2 3.64 -9.90 1.03
CA ALA A 2 4.75 -10.73 0.53
C ALA A 2 4.42 -11.59 -0.70
N MET A 3 3.21 -12.17 -0.77
CA MET A 3 2.76 -12.91 -1.96
C MET A 3 2.66 -12.01 -3.20
N GLU A 4 2.06 -10.83 -3.07
CA GLU A 4 2.00 -9.85 -4.16
C GLU A 4 3.40 -9.41 -4.62
N ASP A 5 4.34 -9.28 -3.67
CA ASP A 5 5.72 -8.92 -3.99
C ASP A 5 6.39 -10.02 -4.82
N GLY A 6 6.21 -11.29 -4.45
CA GLY A 6 6.71 -12.43 -5.22
C GLY A 6 6.15 -12.47 -6.64
N PHE A 7 4.82 -12.34 -6.80
CA PHE A 7 4.17 -12.35 -8.11
C PHE A 7 4.59 -11.15 -8.97
N SER A 8 4.61 -9.95 -8.40
CA SER A 8 5.03 -8.73 -9.11
C SER A 8 6.49 -8.82 -9.54
N LEU A 9 7.40 -9.28 -8.66
CA LEU A 9 8.82 -9.40 -8.96
C LEU A 9 9.06 -10.40 -10.08
N ALA A 10 8.45 -11.60 -9.99
CA ALA A 10 8.55 -12.62 -11.03
C ALA A 10 8.06 -12.09 -12.39
N THR A 11 6.92 -11.38 -12.40
CA THR A 11 6.36 -10.78 -13.62
C THR A 11 7.28 -9.71 -14.19
N CYS A 12 7.80 -8.81 -13.36
CA CYS A 12 8.75 -7.78 -13.81
C CYS A 12 10.03 -8.39 -14.40
N LEU A 13 10.58 -9.43 -13.76
CA LEU A 13 11.77 -10.14 -14.25
C LEU A 13 11.50 -10.87 -15.57
N GLN A 14 10.31 -11.45 -15.73
CA GLN A 14 9.89 -12.05 -16.99
C GLN A 14 9.85 -11.01 -18.12
N ILE A 15 9.23 -9.84 -17.88
CA ILE A 15 9.11 -8.77 -18.88
C ILE A 15 10.48 -8.18 -19.22
N GLY A 16 11.30 -7.88 -18.22
CA GLY A 16 12.62 -7.27 -18.41
C GLY A 16 13.67 -8.21 -19.03
N GLY A 17 13.48 -9.53 -18.90
CA GLY A 17 14.42 -10.53 -19.41
C GLY A 17 15.81 -10.48 -18.77
N LYS A 18 16.71 -11.35 -19.24
CA LYS A 18 18.05 -11.55 -18.63
C LYS A 18 18.92 -10.28 -18.62
N HIS A 19 18.79 -9.43 -19.63
CA HIS A 19 19.57 -8.20 -19.74
C HIS A 19 18.91 -7.00 -19.02
N GLY A 20 17.63 -7.10 -18.69
CA GLY A 20 16.86 -6.04 -18.03
C GLY A 20 16.67 -6.23 -16.52
N ILE A 21 17.37 -7.17 -15.88
CA ILE A 21 17.21 -7.47 -14.44
C ILE A 21 17.31 -6.20 -13.56
N PRO A 22 18.30 -5.29 -13.72
CA PRO A 22 18.40 -4.10 -12.88
C PRO A 22 17.21 -3.14 -13.04
N LEU A 23 16.65 -3.04 -14.26
CA LEU A 23 15.49 -2.20 -14.52
C LEU A 23 14.22 -2.84 -13.96
N ALA A 24 14.04 -4.15 -14.18
CA ALA A 24 12.90 -4.91 -13.71
C ALA A 24 12.74 -4.86 -12.18
N THR A 25 13.84 -4.98 -11.42
CA THR A 25 13.79 -4.89 -9.94
C THR A 25 13.44 -3.48 -9.47
N ARG A 26 13.88 -2.44 -10.18
CA ARG A 26 13.51 -1.05 -9.89
C ARG A 26 12.04 -0.76 -10.23
N VAL A 27 11.55 -1.25 -11.36
CA VAL A 27 10.13 -1.17 -11.72
C VAL A 27 9.28 -1.86 -10.65
N HIS A 28 9.62 -3.10 -10.29
CA HIS A 28 8.96 -3.81 -9.20
C HIS A 28 8.91 -2.97 -7.92
N ASN A 29 10.05 -2.41 -7.49
CA ASN A 29 10.09 -1.57 -6.29
C ASN A 29 9.14 -0.36 -6.40
N LYS A 30 9.16 0.35 -7.53
CA LYS A 30 8.30 1.53 -7.78
C LYS A 30 6.80 1.17 -7.78
N LEU A 31 6.41 0.03 -8.35
CA LEU A 31 5.02 -0.44 -8.41
C LEU A 31 4.49 -0.91 -7.05
N ARG A 32 5.38 -1.29 -6.13
CA ARG A 32 5.03 -1.92 -4.86
C ARG A 32 5.14 -1.01 -3.64
N PHE A 33 6.10 -0.09 -3.65
CA PHE A 33 6.48 0.69 -2.47
C PHE A 33 5.30 1.43 -1.83
N GLU A 34 4.60 2.27 -2.60
CA GLU A 34 3.49 3.09 -2.10
C GLU A 34 2.35 2.23 -1.54
N ARG A 35 2.02 1.14 -2.25
CA ARG A 35 0.98 0.19 -1.83
C ARG A 35 1.35 -0.54 -0.54
N VAL A 36 2.59 -1.01 -0.41
CA VAL A 36 3.09 -1.67 0.81
C VAL A 36 3.08 -0.71 1.98
N ALA A 37 3.55 0.53 1.78
CA ALA A 37 3.55 1.56 2.80
C ALA A 37 2.12 1.90 3.28
N CYS A 38 1.14 1.99 2.39
CA CYS A 38 -0.27 2.14 2.79
C CYS A 38 -0.77 0.94 3.60
N ALA A 39 -0.49 -0.29 3.16
CA ALA A 39 -0.92 -1.50 3.88
C ALA A 39 -0.31 -1.59 5.28
N GLN A 40 0.96 -1.22 5.44
CA GLN A 40 1.63 -1.12 6.74
C GLN A 40 0.97 -0.05 7.63
N LYS A 41 0.70 1.14 7.09
CA LYS A 41 0.02 2.24 7.82
C LYS A 41 -1.34 1.80 8.35
N MET A 42 -2.13 1.16 7.48
CA MET A 42 -3.43 0.58 7.83
C MET A 42 -3.29 -0.43 8.98
N GLY A 43 -2.28 -1.32 8.92
CA GLY A 43 -1.99 -2.27 10.00
C GLY A 43 -1.74 -1.60 11.36
N PHE A 44 -0.96 -0.51 11.38
CA PHE A 44 -0.74 0.29 12.59
C PHE A 44 -2.02 0.92 13.13
N LYS A 45 -2.82 1.57 12.27
CA LYS A 45 -4.11 2.19 12.65
C LYS A 45 -5.09 1.14 13.19
N ASN A 46 -5.17 -0.01 12.54
CA ASN A 46 -6.04 -1.10 12.95
C ASN A 46 -5.63 -1.61 14.33
N ARG A 47 -4.33 -1.90 14.53
CA ARG A 47 -3.80 -2.32 15.83
C ARG A 47 -4.14 -1.33 16.94
N GLN A 48 -3.99 -0.03 16.69
CA GLN A 48 -4.34 1.01 17.65
C GLN A 48 -5.84 0.99 18.00
N LYS A 49 -6.72 0.92 16.99
CA LYS A 49 -8.17 0.80 17.19
C LYS A 49 -8.51 -0.45 18.01
N PHE A 50 -7.93 -1.60 17.68
CA PHE A 50 -8.14 -2.84 18.42
C PHE A 50 -7.74 -2.73 19.90
N HIS A 51 -6.57 -2.18 20.21
CA HIS A 51 -6.09 -2.08 21.60
C HIS A 51 -6.80 -1.00 22.43
N ASN A 52 -7.34 0.04 21.79
CA ASN A 52 -8.02 1.14 22.48
C ASN A 52 -9.56 1.02 22.45
N SER A 53 -10.11 -0.04 21.87
CA SER A 53 -11.57 -0.25 21.81
C SER A 53 -12.10 -0.62 23.19
N ASP A 54 -13.06 0.18 23.68
CA ASP A 54 -13.80 -0.10 24.91
C ASP A 54 -14.75 -1.29 24.69
N SER A 55 -14.55 -2.37 25.44
CA SER A 55 -15.32 -3.62 25.35
C SER A 55 -16.84 -3.39 25.37
N THR A 56 -17.31 -2.38 26.11
CA THR A 56 -18.74 -2.05 26.21
C THR A 56 -19.32 -1.41 24.94
N ARG A 57 -18.49 -0.76 24.12
CA ARG A 57 -18.88 -0.17 22.83
C ARG A 57 -18.89 -1.20 21.70
N VAL A 58 -18.07 -2.23 21.83
CA VAL A 58 -17.98 -3.35 20.89
C VAL A 58 -19.24 -4.22 20.95
N GLU A 59 -19.70 -4.56 22.16
CA GLU A 59 -20.93 -5.35 22.35
C GLU A 59 -22.16 -4.67 21.74
N LYS A 60 -22.19 -3.33 21.73
CA LYS A 60 -23.30 -2.53 21.17
C LYS A 60 -23.23 -2.37 19.67
N ASN A 61 -22.07 -2.58 19.03
CA ASN A 61 -21.91 -2.41 17.58
C ASN A 61 -20.75 -3.26 17.05
N PRO A 62 -20.94 -4.59 16.94
CA PRO A 62 -19.88 -5.54 16.58
C PRO A 62 -19.30 -5.32 15.18
N ASP A 63 -20.07 -4.73 14.25
CA ASP A 63 -19.59 -4.42 12.88
C ASP A 63 -18.46 -3.39 12.85
N ARG A 64 -18.27 -2.61 13.93
CA ARG A 64 -17.14 -1.67 14.06
C ARG A 64 -15.77 -2.35 14.18
N ILE A 65 -15.75 -3.65 14.51
CA ILE A 65 -14.55 -4.49 14.50
C ILE A 65 -14.42 -5.27 13.17
N GLY A 66 -15.41 -5.23 12.28
CA GLY A 66 -15.39 -6.10 11.09
C GLY A 66 -14.48 -5.62 9.96
N ASN A 67 -14.48 -4.31 9.68
CA ASN A 67 -13.94 -3.79 8.41
C ASN A 67 -12.56 -3.15 8.58
N PHE A 68 -11.57 -3.98 8.86
CA PHE A 68 -10.16 -3.55 8.96
C PHE A 68 -9.41 -3.59 7.63
N THR A 69 -10.01 -4.15 6.57
CA THR A 69 -9.33 -4.37 5.30
C THR A 69 -10.12 -3.79 4.15
N GLY A 70 -9.55 -2.79 3.48
CA GLY A 70 -10.20 -2.11 2.37
C GLY A 70 -10.26 -2.94 1.09
N GLN A 71 -11.25 -2.68 0.24
CA GLN A 71 -11.44 -3.40 -1.03
C GLN A 71 -10.25 -3.23 -1.99
N TRP A 72 -9.60 -2.06 -1.94
CA TRP A 72 -8.39 -1.76 -2.69
C TRP A 72 -7.24 -2.75 -2.39
N LEU A 73 -7.21 -3.29 -1.16
CA LEU A 73 -6.23 -4.30 -0.78
C LEU A 73 -6.65 -5.67 -1.31
N LEU A 74 -7.90 -6.07 -1.08
CA LEU A 74 -8.41 -7.42 -1.36
C LEU A 74 -8.54 -7.76 -2.85
N ARG A 75 -8.87 -6.77 -3.69
CA ARG A 75 -9.21 -7.00 -5.11
C ARG A 75 -8.07 -6.69 -6.09
N HIS A 76 -6.86 -6.50 -5.58
CA HIS A 76 -5.71 -6.16 -6.42
C HIS A 76 -5.10 -7.40 -7.06
N ASP A 77 -4.90 -7.34 -8.38
CA ASP A 77 -4.08 -8.30 -9.12
C ASP A 77 -2.68 -7.70 -9.36
N PRO A 78 -1.62 -8.18 -8.66
CA PRO A 78 -0.27 -7.67 -8.81
C PRO A 78 0.40 -8.11 -10.12
N VAL A 79 -0.05 -9.19 -10.75
CA VAL A 79 0.49 -9.70 -12.02
C VAL A 79 -0.03 -8.83 -13.14
N GLN A 80 -1.36 -8.67 -13.24
CA GLN A 80 -1.98 -7.84 -14.26
C GLN A 80 -1.48 -6.39 -14.17
N TYR A 81 -1.41 -5.83 -12.96
CA TYR A 81 -0.91 -4.47 -12.76
C TYR A 81 0.54 -4.30 -13.23
N ALA A 82 1.39 -5.32 -13.02
CA ALA A 82 2.76 -5.29 -13.51
C ALA A 82 2.79 -5.30 -15.05
N TYR A 83 2.02 -6.15 -15.73
CA TYR A 83 1.92 -6.15 -17.19
C TYR A 83 1.45 -4.79 -17.74
N ASP A 84 0.42 -4.21 -17.15
CA ASP A 84 -0.18 -2.97 -17.63
C ASP A 84 0.74 -1.75 -17.46
N ASN A 85 1.56 -1.75 -16.40
CA ASN A 85 2.32 -0.56 -15.98
C ASN A 85 3.83 -0.68 -16.16
N PHE A 86 4.36 -1.85 -16.52
CA PHE A 86 5.81 -2.06 -16.60
C PHE A 86 6.49 -1.05 -17.52
N GLN A 87 5.98 -0.89 -18.74
CA GLN A 87 6.62 -0.03 -19.73
C GLN A 87 6.57 1.44 -19.31
N ALA A 88 5.41 1.94 -18.90
CA ALA A 88 5.26 3.32 -18.44
C ALA A 88 6.15 3.61 -17.22
N CYS A 89 6.25 2.67 -16.28
CA CYS A 89 7.14 2.80 -15.14
C CYS A 89 8.63 2.73 -15.55
N ALA A 90 8.99 1.89 -16.51
CA ALA A 90 10.34 1.81 -17.04
C ALA A 90 10.74 3.12 -17.74
N ASP A 91 9.85 3.69 -18.55
CA ASP A 91 10.05 4.98 -19.21
C ASP A 91 10.20 6.11 -18.19
N HIS A 92 9.44 6.08 -17.10
CA HIS A 92 9.61 7.03 -16.00
C HIS A 92 11.00 6.93 -15.37
N LEU A 93 11.50 5.71 -15.15
CA LEU A 93 12.80 5.49 -14.53
C LEU A 93 13.99 5.84 -15.45
N LEU A 94 13.81 5.72 -16.77
CA LEU A 94 14.88 5.95 -17.76
C LEU A 94 14.86 7.37 -18.33
N HIS A 95 13.67 7.93 -18.51
CA HIS A 95 13.45 9.16 -19.28
C HIS A 95 12.69 10.23 -18.47
N SER A 96 12.39 9.98 -17.20
CA SER A 96 11.69 10.92 -16.31
C SER A 96 10.30 11.33 -16.83
N THR A 97 9.62 10.46 -17.58
CA THR A 97 8.22 10.66 -17.96
C THR A 97 7.31 10.62 -16.73
N GLU A 98 6.11 11.18 -16.80
CA GLU A 98 5.18 11.12 -15.67
C GLU A 98 4.66 9.69 -15.46
N PHE A 99 4.75 9.20 -14.23
CA PHE A 99 4.15 7.93 -13.82
C PHE A 99 3.63 8.04 -12.39
N LYS A 100 2.38 7.61 -12.19
CA LYS A 100 1.70 7.58 -10.89
C LYS A 100 1.09 6.20 -10.70
N ASN A 101 1.30 5.60 -9.54
CA ASN A 101 0.62 4.37 -9.22
C ASN A 101 -0.87 4.62 -8.97
N SER A 102 -1.67 3.60 -9.24
CA SER A 102 -3.12 3.59 -8.96
C SER A 102 -3.56 2.38 -8.14
N ASN A 103 -2.62 1.50 -7.75
CA ASN A 103 -2.89 0.27 -7.01
C ASN A 103 -2.89 0.41 -5.48
N PHE A 104 -2.87 1.62 -4.94
CA PHE A 104 -3.00 1.85 -3.51
C PHE A 104 -4.38 2.45 -3.17
N VAL A 105 -4.52 3.00 -1.96
CA VAL A 105 -5.76 3.59 -1.46
C VAL A 105 -6.38 4.57 -2.48
N PRO A 106 -7.63 4.34 -2.94
CA PRO A 106 -8.30 5.23 -3.87
C PRO A 106 -8.46 6.63 -3.30
N ARG A 107 -8.35 7.66 -4.15
CA ARG A 107 -8.48 9.09 -3.74
C ARG A 107 -7.47 9.54 -2.66
N HIS A 108 -6.45 8.75 -2.38
CA HIS A 108 -5.36 9.12 -1.50
C HIS A 108 -4.21 9.73 -2.32
N THR A 109 -3.57 10.75 -1.79
CA THR A 109 -2.28 11.23 -2.28
C THR A 109 -1.19 10.66 -1.40
N PHE A 110 -0.37 9.75 -1.94
CA PHE A 110 0.67 9.08 -1.15
C PHE A 110 1.59 10.09 -0.46
N LYS A 111 1.72 9.94 0.87
CA LYS A 111 2.69 10.64 1.70
C LYS A 111 3.48 9.61 2.47
N GLN A 112 4.80 9.69 2.39
CA GLN A 112 5.66 8.87 3.21
C GLN A 112 5.37 9.18 4.69
N TRP A 113 5.36 8.12 5.50
CA TRP A 113 5.08 8.18 6.93
C TRP A 113 6.14 7.38 7.67
N THR A 114 6.31 7.68 8.96
CA THR A 114 7.20 6.93 9.84
C THR A 114 6.46 6.40 11.05
N VAL A 115 7.00 5.34 11.65
CA VAL A 115 6.48 4.81 12.92
C VAL A 115 6.59 5.86 14.03
N THR A 116 7.66 6.66 14.01
CA THR A 116 7.90 7.72 15.01
C THR A 116 6.78 8.76 15.02
N GLU A 117 6.39 9.28 13.85
CA GLU A 117 5.27 10.23 13.73
C GLU A 117 3.96 9.66 14.30
N PHE A 118 3.72 8.36 14.10
CA PHE A 118 2.56 7.66 14.65
C PHE A 118 2.59 7.55 16.17
N LEU A 119 3.75 7.21 16.74
CA LEU A 119 3.93 7.08 18.18
C LEU A 119 3.78 8.44 18.86
N GLU A 120 4.36 9.50 18.29
CA GLU A 120 4.23 10.87 18.80
C GLU A 120 2.78 11.37 18.75
N ALA A 121 2.06 11.10 17.67
CA ALA A 121 0.64 11.45 17.57
C ALA A 121 -0.19 10.71 18.64
N GLN A 122 0.13 9.43 18.88
CA GLN A 122 -0.52 8.63 19.92
C GLN A 122 -0.26 9.19 21.33
N GLU A 123 0.98 9.55 21.66
CA GLU A 123 1.32 10.16 22.96
C GLU A 123 0.58 11.49 23.17
N GLN A 124 0.36 12.25 22.10
CA GLN A 124 -0.39 13.50 22.12
C GLN A 124 -1.92 13.30 22.09
N GLY A 125 -2.41 12.06 22.00
CA GLY A 125 -3.84 11.76 21.87
C GLY A 125 -4.47 12.25 20.56
N LYS A 126 -3.66 12.51 19.53
CA LYS A 126 -4.12 12.96 18.20
C LYS A 126 -4.40 11.76 17.32
N GLU A 127 -5.53 11.79 16.61
CA GLU A 127 -5.81 10.81 15.55
C GLU A 127 -5.17 11.28 14.24
N ILE A 128 -4.51 10.35 13.53
CA ILE A 128 -3.95 10.63 12.20
C ILE A 128 -5.07 10.46 11.18
N GLU A 129 -5.61 11.60 10.75
CA GLU A 129 -6.54 11.68 9.62
C GLU A 129 -5.78 11.49 8.30
N ASP A 130 -6.28 10.59 7.47
CA ASP A 130 -5.77 10.33 6.13
C ASP A 130 -6.83 10.68 5.10
N ASP A 131 -6.40 11.24 3.98
CA ASP A 131 -7.23 11.38 2.79
C ASP A 131 -7.44 10.02 2.10
N GLY A 132 -8.45 9.96 1.23
CA GLY A 132 -8.76 8.77 0.45
C GLY A 132 -9.70 7.77 1.12
N ASP A 133 -9.97 6.70 0.39
CA ASP A 133 -10.95 5.68 0.73
C ASP A 133 -10.24 4.41 1.23
N TRP A 134 -10.06 4.33 2.55
CA TRP A 134 -9.37 3.23 3.21
C TRP A 134 -10.27 2.01 3.47
N SER A 135 -11.52 2.06 3.02
CA SER A 135 -12.54 1.02 3.23
C SER A 135 -12.66 -0.02 2.10
#